data_AF-A0A6P0S141-F1
#
_entry.id   AF-A0A6P0S141-F1
#
_cell.length_a   1.000
_cell.length_b   1.000
_cell.length_c   1.000
_cell.angle_alpha   90.00
_cell.angle_beta   90.00
_cell.angle_gamma   90.00
#
_symmetry.space_group_name_H-M   'P 1'
#
loop_
_entity.id
_entity.type
_entity.pdbx_description
1 polymer ?
#
loop_
_entity_poly.entity_id
_entity_poly.type
_entity_poly.pdbx_seq_one_letter_code
_entity_poly.pdbx_strand_id
1 'polypeptide(L)' 'MPNSCHVQLDRNGQNQVLTIPQEFALPGKEVLLRKVGSRLIIEPIPQGSLLSLLSTLPEITDNFPDVDEELLPIEFRI' A
#
# COMPACT_ATOMS: atom_id res chain seq x y z
N MET A 1 -14.80 -13.32 13.12
CA MET A 1 -14.77 -11.93 12.61
C MET A 1 -16.09 -11.72 11.89
N PRO A 2 -16.84 -10.63 12.09
CA PRO A 2 -18.08 -10.44 11.33
C PRO A 2 -17.75 -10.34 9.83
N ASN A 3 -18.37 -11.19 9.01
CA ASN A 3 -18.05 -11.35 7.59
C ASN A 3 -18.70 -10.26 6.71
N SER A 4 -19.61 -9.47 7.28
CA SER A 4 -20.44 -8.49 6.60
C SER A 4 -21.21 -7.63 7.59
N CYS A 5 -21.48 -6.37 7.27
CA CYS A 5 -22.41 -5.49 7.98
C CYS A 5 -23.44 -4.93 7.00
N HIS A 6 -24.69 -4.79 7.44
CA HIS A 6 -25.73 -4.14 6.64
C HIS A 6 -25.71 -2.64 6.93
N VAL A 7 -25.48 -1.85 5.88
CA VAL A 7 -25.37 -0.39 5.95
C VAL A 7 -26.29 0.24 4.93
N GLN A 8 -26.77 1.45 5.22
CA GLN A 8 -27.58 2.23 4.31
C GLN A 8 -26.69 3.15 3.47
N LEU A 9 -27.12 3.40 2.24
CA LEU A 9 -26.49 4.40 1.37
C LEU A 9 -27.18 5.74 1.59
N ASP A 10 -26.38 6.75 1.90
CA ASP A 10 -26.84 8.12 1.99
C ASP A 10 -26.80 8.78 0.61
N ARG A 11 -27.53 9.88 0.47
CA ARG A 11 -27.48 10.74 -0.72
C ARG A 11 -26.87 12.08 -0.37
N ASN A 12 -25.88 12.49 -1.16
CA ASN A 12 -25.30 13.82 -1.13
C ASN A 12 -25.42 14.44 -2.53
N GLY A 13 -26.53 15.15 -2.76
CA GLY A 13 -26.88 15.67 -4.07
C GLY A 13 -27.07 14.55 -5.09
N GLN A 14 -26.25 14.55 -6.14
CA GLN A 14 -26.23 13.50 -7.17
C GLN A 14 -25.37 12.28 -6.79
N ASN A 15 -24.62 12.37 -5.69
CA ASN A 15 -23.70 11.32 -5.26
C ASN A 15 -24.35 10.41 -4.21
N GLN A 16 -23.95 9.14 -4.21
CA GLN A 16 -24.23 8.23 -3.10
C GLN A 16 -23.05 8.20 -2.14
N VAL A 17 -23.31 8.16 -0.85
CA VAL A 17 -22.30 8.10 0.19
C VAL A 17 -22.46 6.80 0.96
N LEU A 18 -21.36 6.05 1.09
CA LEU A 18 -21.27 4.85 1.90
C LEU A 18 -20.42 5.17 3.14
N THR A 19 -21.03 5.13 4.31
CA THR A 19 -20.30 5.25 5.57
C THR A 19 -19.67 3.89 5.89
N ILE A 20 -18.34 3.84 5.95
CA ILE A 20 -17.59 2.62 6.26
C ILE A 20 -17.47 2.50 7.79
N PRO A 21 -18.04 1.46 8.42
CA PRO A 21 -17.89 1.24 9.86
C PRO A 21 -16.42 1.02 10.25
N GLN A 22 -16.07 1.32 11.51
CA GLN A 22 -14.67 1.30 11.99
C GLN A 22 -14.00 -0.07 11.80
N GLU A 23 -14.76 -1.16 11.95
CA GLU A 23 -14.28 -2.53 11.77
C GLU A 23 -13.94 -2.88 10.32
N PHE A 24 -14.37 -2.06 9.34
CA PHE A 24 -14.04 -2.17 7.92
C PHE A 24 -13.15 -1.03 7.42
N ALA A 25 -12.57 -0.23 8.33
CA ALA A 25 -11.75 0.92 7.96
C ALA A 25 -10.55 0.52 7.09
N LEU A 26 -10.39 1.21 5.96
CA LEU A 26 -9.25 1.03 5.05
C LEU A 26 -8.07 1.90 5.49
N PRO A 27 -6.82 1.48 5.22
CA PRO A 27 -5.66 2.31 5.46
C PRO A 27 -5.61 3.49 4.48
N GLY A 28 -5.09 4.63 4.93
CA GLY A 28 -4.90 5.83 4.11
C GLY A 28 -6.14 6.72 4.01
N LYS A 29 -6.11 7.68 3.07
CA LYS A 29 -7.19 8.66 2.83
C LYS A 29 -7.80 8.56 1.43
N GLU A 30 -7.18 7.77 0.56
CA GLU A 30 -7.55 7.65 -0.85
C GLU A 30 -7.86 6.20 -1.19
N VAL A 31 -8.89 6.00 -2.01
CA VAL A 31 -9.36 4.68 -2.41
C VAL A 31 -9.70 4.68 -3.90
N LEU A 32 -9.46 3.54 -4.54
CA LEU A 32 -9.95 3.22 -5.87
C LEU A 32 -11.30 2.53 -5.76
N LEU A 33 -12.30 3.04 -6.49
CA LEU A 33 -13.63 2.44 -6.59
C LEU A 33 -13.80 1.80 -7.97
N ARG A 34 -14.00 0.47 -8.02
CA ARG A 34 -14.23 -0.29 -9.25
C ARG A 34 -15.57 -1.02 -9.22
N LYS A 35 -16.34 -0.95 -10.31
CA LYS A 35 -17.57 -1.73 -10.48
C LYS A 35 -17.30 -3.02 -11.24
N VAL A 36 -17.69 -4.16 -10.67
CA VAL A 36 -17.61 -5.48 -11.31
C VAL A 36 -18.99 -6.13 -11.25
N GLY A 37 -19.67 -6.18 -12.40
CA GLY A 37 -21.06 -6.60 -12.48
C GLY A 37 -21.96 -5.72 -11.61
N SER A 38 -22.58 -6.33 -10.59
CA SER A 38 -23.45 -5.66 -9.60
C SER A 38 -22.73 -5.23 -8.32
N ARG A 39 -21.41 -5.41 -8.23
CA ARG A 39 -20.63 -5.16 -7.00
C ARG A 39 -19.72 -3.94 -7.17
N LEU A 40 -19.55 -3.20 -6.08
CA LEU A 40 -18.50 -2.20 -5.93
C LEU A 40 -17.35 -2.81 -5.15
N ILE A 41 -16.14 -2.65 -5.66
CA ILE A 41 -14.89 -3.04 -5.01
C ILE A 41 -14.17 -1.74 -4.63
N ILE A 42 -13.80 -1.61 -3.37
CA ILE A 42 -13.08 -0.46 -2.83
C ILE A 42 -11.70 -0.95 -2.40
N GLU A 43 -10.65 -0.42 -3.00
CA GLU A 43 -9.25 -0.78 -2.72
C GLU A 43 -8.50 0.48 -2.24
N PRO A 44 -7.72 0.44 -1.14
CA PRO A 44 -6.94 1.60 -0.72
C PRO A 44 -5.84 1.90 -1.75
N ILE A 45 -5.59 3.19 -1.99
CA ILE A 45 -4.43 3.62 -2.77
C ILE A 45 -3.25 3.73 -1.79
N PRO A 46 -2.15 2.96 -1.99
CA PRO A 46 -1.00 3.04 -1.11
C PRO A 46 -0.40 4.46 -1.13
N GLN A 47 -0.37 5.12 0.03
CA GLN A 47 0.29 6.42 0.18
C GLN A 47 1.79 6.20 0.32
N GLY A 48 2.52 6.41 -0.77
CA GLY A 48 3.98 6.26 -0.81
C GLY A 48 4.40 4.80 -0.89
N SER A 49 4.75 4.35 -2.09
CA SER A 49 5.47 3.08 -2.22
C SER A 49 6.95 3.30 -1.94
N LEU A 50 7.65 2.26 -1.47
CA LEU A 50 9.12 2.28 -1.43
C LEU A 50 9.67 2.71 -2.80
N LEU A 51 9.05 2.28 -3.90
CA LEU A 51 9.42 2.71 -5.25
C LEU A 51 9.24 4.22 -5.46
N SER A 52 8.16 4.81 -4.96
CA SER A 52 7.92 6.25 -5.03
C SER A 52 9.00 7.01 -4.25
N LEU A 53 9.37 6.53 -3.06
CA LEU A 53 10.48 7.12 -2.29
C LEU A 53 11.81 6.97 -3.04
N LEU A 54 12.14 5.76 -3.52
CA LEU A 54 13.37 5.49 -4.26
C LEU A 54 13.48 6.36 -5.52
N SER A 55 12.36 6.64 -6.21
CA SER A 55 12.34 7.53 -7.38
C SER A 55 12.63 8.99 -7.07
N THR A 56 12.52 9.41 -5.80
CA THR A 56 12.87 10.77 -5.36
C THR A 56 14.33 10.91 -4.94
N LEU A 57 15.07 9.80 -4.80
CA LEU A 57 16.47 9.85 -4.42
C LEU A 57 17.34 10.28 -5.62
N PRO A 58 18.32 11.16 -5.42
CA PRO A 58 19.28 11.52 -6.46
C PRO A 58 20.14 10.31 -6.84
N GLU A 59 20.71 10.36 -8.05
CA GLU A 59 21.72 9.38 -8.46
C GLU A 59 22.91 9.40 -7.49
N ILE A 60 23.34 8.23 -7.05
CA ILE A 60 24.54 8.07 -6.23
C ILE A 60 25.73 8.02 -7.19
N THR A 61 26.59 9.03 -7.13
CA THR A 61 27.82 9.10 -7.93
C THR A 61 29.02 8.47 -7.23
N ASP A 62 28.90 8.19 -5.94
CA ASP A 62 29.95 7.60 -5.14
C ASP A 62 30.15 6.13 -5.53
N ASN A 63 31.42 5.71 -5.63
CA ASN A 63 31.72 4.30 -5.75
C ASN A 63 31.36 3.59 -4.45
N PHE A 64 30.67 2.46 -4.56
CA PHE A 64 30.44 1.60 -3.39
C PHE A 64 31.79 1.07 -2.89
N PRO A 65 32.05 1.12 -1.57
CA PRO A 65 33.25 0.53 -1.00
C PRO A 65 33.21 -0.99 -1.18
N ASP A 66 34.39 -1.61 -1.20
CA ASP A 66 34.48 -3.06 -1.08
C ASP A 66 34.14 -3.45 0.36
N VAL A 67 32.96 -4.03 0.56
CA VAL A 67 32.49 -4.46 1.89
C VAL A 67 33.14 -5.77 2.33
N ASP A 68 33.80 -6.46 1.40
CA ASP A 68 34.45 -7.75 1.65
C ASP A 68 35.93 -7.59 2.02
N GLU A 69 36.50 -6.38 1.92
CA GLU A 69 37.92 -6.09 2.18
C GLU A 69 38.37 -6.51 3.59
N GLU A 70 37.49 -6.38 4.58
CA GLU A 70 37.74 -6.76 5.98
C GLU A 70 37.14 -8.12 6.36
N LEU A 71 36.48 -8.81 5.44
CA LEU A 71 35.88 -10.11 5.74
C LEU A 71 36.96 -11.19 5.83
N LEU A 72 36.91 -11.95 6.92
CA LEU A 72 37.73 -13.15 7.03
C LEU A 72 37.32 -14.14 5.93
N PRO A 73 38.28 -14.87 5.34
CA PRO A 73 37.98 -15.92 4.38
C PRO A 73 36.95 -16.89 4.95
N ILE A 74 35.93 -17.22 4.16
CA ILE A 74 34.92 -18.20 4.56
C ILE A 74 35.63 -19.54 4.75
N GLU A 75 35.76 -19.99 6.00
CA GLU A 75 36.21 -21.35 6.30
C GLU A 75 35.10 -22.35 5.94
N PHE A 76 35.06 -22.78 4.67
CA PHE A 76 34.33 -23.98 4.30
C PHE A 76 35.09 -25.21 4.83
N ARG A 77 34.69 -25.71 6.00
CA ARG A 77 35.11 -27.02 6.48
C ARG A 77 34.18 -28.08 5.88
N ILE A 78 34.66 -28.79 4.86
CA ILE A 78 34.08 -30.06 4.38
C ILE A 78 34.68 -31.20 5.23
#